data_AF-A0AAD9M633-F1
#
_entry.id   AF-A0AAD9M633-F1
#
_cell.length_a   1.000
_cell.length_b   1.000
_cell.length_c   1.000
_cell.angle_alpha   90.00
_cell.angle_beta   90.00
_cell.angle_gamma   90.00
#
_symmetry.space_group_name_H-M   'P 1'
#
loop_
_entity.id
_entity.type
_entity.pdbx_description
1 polymer ?
#
loop_
_entity_poly.entity_id
_entity_poly.type
_entity_poly.pdbx_seq_one_letter_code
_entity_poly.pdbx_strand_id
1 'polypeptide(L)'
;MNNTQAIMSTTPGPTTRAPLSDALTLIVTTSPTPSAPSTELLDAVFQSIRLCCGDLLACRIIVVLDTFERVGEVARLKKGQVTEEGAAAYLRYKENVKDLVLGVYDQPDGKDELIQEQGEAEYGYSGRAVSVTTNFTTYTVSRTKDGRVSFVEPSERLGFGLAVRTALRITATPYVWIHQHDWTLVHDVPVAPMLDVMETNDADEEGPVKYICLPSVRMLQYAESAHVQEFPHLRALTAKLKREFVPQSHPTTKVPLTPMFFWHDKPHMASTQHYLSRVFPTRLAIPRGAFIEDTIGHRARTQMKEQGMWSRWGCWLFYPGQGRQLCLRHLDGRRWRGAEAEMAMREIYRQGNRETQIKDTD
;
A
#
# COMPACT_ATOMS: atom_id res chain seq x y z
N MET A 1 53.64 37.06 22.60
CA MET A 1 52.29 37.60 22.30
C MET A 1 51.57 36.56 21.46
N ASN A 2 50.79 35.69 22.10
CA ASN A 2 50.06 34.60 21.44
C ASN A 2 48.67 35.10 21.04
N ASN A 3 48.35 34.95 19.76
CA ASN A 3 47.10 35.38 19.16
C ASN A 3 46.18 34.15 19.05
N THR A 4 45.17 34.06 19.92
CA THR A 4 44.17 33.00 19.91
C THR A 4 42.92 33.52 19.19
N GLN A 5 42.72 33.15 17.93
CA GLN A 5 41.46 33.39 17.22
C GLN A 5 40.46 32.30 17.61
N ALA A 6 39.34 32.71 18.20
CA ALA A 6 38.20 31.87 18.50
C ALA A 6 37.49 31.46 17.20
N ILE A 7 37.33 30.15 17.00
CA ILE A 7 36.52 29.56 15.94
C ILE A 7 35.05 29.73 16.35
N MET A 8 34.33 30.63 15.70
CA MET A 8 32.87 30.75 15.85
C MET A 8 32.21 29.57 15.14
N SER A 9 31.58 28.70 15.93
CA SER A 9 30.67 27.66 15.47
C SER A 9 29.45 28.32 14.83
N THR A 10 29.33 28.21 13.50
CA THR A 10 28.12 28.57 12.77
C THR A 10 27.08 27.48 12.98
N THR A 11 26.03 27.78 13.72
CA THR A 11 24.83 26.94 13.85
C THR A 11 24.20 26.78 12.45
N PRO A 12 23.92 25.56 11.97
CA PRO A 12 23.17 25.39 10.73
C PRO A 12 21.77 26.00 10.92
N GLY A 13 21.38 26.91 10.02
CA GLY A 13 19.99 27.40 9.97
C GLY A 13 19.02 26.23 9.71
N PRO A 14 17.72 26.41 9.96
CA PRO A 14 16.72 25.38 9.72
C PRO A 14 16.72 24.99 8.25
N THR A 15 17.24 23.80 7.94
CA THR A 15 17.20 23.21 6.61
C THR A 15 15.74 23.07 6.21
N THR A 16 15.29 23.82 5.20
CA THR A 16 13.94 23.68 4.67
C THR A 16 13.79 22.26 4.13
N ARG A 17 12.94 21.46 4.77
CA ARG A 17 12.71 20.05 4.39
C ARG A 17 12.17 20.00 2.95
N ALA A 18 12.60 18.99 2.19
CA ALA A 18 12.06 18.76 0.86
C ALA A 18 10.53 18.58 0.91
N PRO A 19 9.78 19.02 -0.12
CA PRO A 19 8.35 18.76 -0.22
C PRO A 19 8.03 17.26 -0.10
N LEU A 20 6.89 16.94 0.50
CA LEU A 20 6.42 15.55 0.65
C LEU A 20 6.44 14.79 -0.69
N SER A 21 6.10 15.49 -1.78
CA SER A 21 6.07 14.96 -3.15
C SER A 21 7.43 14.46 -3.65
N ASP A 22 8.54 14.97 -3.12
CA ASP A 22 9.90 14.56 -3.49
C ASP A 22 10.40 13.37 -2.66
N ALA A 23 9.78 13.13 -1.51
CA ALA A 23 10.15 12.04 -0.61
C ALA A 23 9.23 10.82 -0.77
N LEU A 24 7.98 10.99 -1.22
CA LEU A 24 6.94 9.95 -1.24
C LEU A 24 6.24 9.81 -2.59
N THR A 25 6.03 8.56 -3.04
CA THR A 25 5.18 8.22 -4.18
C THR A 25 4.01 7.33 -3.74
N LEU A 26 2.79 7.69 -4.13
CA LEU A 26 1.60 6.86 -3.99
C LEU A 26 1.56 5.81 -5.10
N ILE A 27 1.56 4.53 -4.74
CA ILE A 27 1.38 3.41 -5.68
C ILE A 27 0.00 2.83 -5.45
N VAL A 28 -0.86 2.90 -6.45
CA VAL A 28 -2.18 2.26 -6.44
C VAL A 28 -2.16 1.07 -7.39
N THR A 29 -2.59 -0.10 -6.92
CA THR A 29 -2.79 -1.26 -7.80
C THR A 29 -4.28 -1.54 -7.96
N THR A 30 -4.72 -1.73 -9.21
CA THR A 30 -6.06 -2.18 -9.55
C THR A 30 -6.00 -3.30 -10.60
N SER A 31 -7.08 -4.06 -10.73
CA SER A 31 -7.23 -5.18 -11.66
C SER A 31 -8.72 -5.36 -11.98
N PRO A 32 -9.11 -6.30 -12.86
CA PRO A 32 -10.53 -6.54 -13.14
C PRO A 32 -11.36 -6.78 -11.86
N THR A 33 -12.46 -6.05 -11.72
CA THR A 33 -13.47 -6.17 -10.66
C THR A 33 -14.85 -6.40 -11.27
N PRO A 34 -15.83 -6.93 -10.51
CA PRO A 34 -17.21 -7.04 -10.99
C PRO A 34 -17.86 -5.69 -11.30
N SER A 35 -17.39 -4.61 -10.68
CA SER A 35 -17.89 -3.24 -10.92
C SER A 35 -17.39 -2.61 -12.22
N ALA A 36 -16.43 -3.22 -12.93
CA ALA A 36 -15.98 -2.69 -14.22
C ALA A 36 -17.18 -2.58 -15.20
N PRO A 37 -17.34 -1.47 -15.94
CA PRO A 37 -16.36 -0.40 -16.15
C PRO A 37 -16.40 0.76 -15.13
N SER A 38 -17.24 0.71 -14.11
CA SER A 38 -17.37 1.77 -13.10
C SER A 38 -16.09 1.93 -12.27
N THR A 39 -15.74 3.18 -11.96
CA THR A 39 -14.60 3.54 -11.10
C THR A 39 -15.00 3.81 -9.66
N GLU A 40 -16.26 3.65 -9.28
CA GLU A 40 -16.80 3.94 -7.93
C GLU A 40 -15.94 3.40 -6.78
N LEU A 41 -15.42 2.18 -6.95
CA LEU A 41 -14.56 1.57 -5.94
C LEU A 41 -13.30 2.41 -5.69
N LEU A 42 -12.63 2.82 -6.75
CA LEU A 42 -11.40 3.60 -6.68
C LEU A 42 -11.68 5.08 -6.35
N ASP A 43 -12.81 5.63 -6.81
CA ASP A 43 -13.26 6.96 -6.42
C ASP A 43 -13.50 7.04 -4.90
N ALA A 44 -14.16 6.04 -4.30
CA ALA A 44 -14.30 5.95 -2.84
C ALA A 44 -12.95 5.91 -2.12
N VAL A 45 -11.93 5.25 -2.68
CA VAL A 45 -10.56 5.28 -2.15
C VAL A 45 -9.99 6.70 -2.20
N PHE A 46 -10.02 7.39 -3.34
CA PHE A 46 -9.48 8.74 -3.46
C PHE A 46 -10.24 9.76 -2.60
N GLN A 47 -11.55 9.64 -2.48
CA GLN A 47 -12.35 10.44 -1.54
C GLN A 47 -11.88 10.22 -0.10
N SER A 48 -11.63 8.97 0.30
CA SER A 48 -11.12 8.68 1.64
C SER A 48 -9.71 9.22 1.88
N ILE A 49 -8.82 9.19 0.87
CA ILE A 49 -7.49 9.80 0.94
C ILE A 49 -7.62 11.32 1.11
N ARG A 50 -8.46 11.98 0.31
CA ARG A 50 -8.70 13.42 0.41
C ARG A 50 -9.15 13.84 1.81
N LEU A 51 -10.01 13.03 2.44
CA LEU A 51 -10.54 13.31 3.77
C LEU A 51 -9.54 13.02 4.89
N CYS A 52 -8.80 11.91 4.82
CA CYS A 52 -7.97 11.43 5.94
C CYS A 52 -6.49 11.81 5.83
N CYS A 53 -5.98 12.09 4.63
CA CYS A 53 -4.59 12.49 4.37
C CYS A 53 -4.44 13.12 2.98
N GLY A 54 -5.12 14.26 2.77
CA GLY A 54 -5.16 14.92 1.46
C GLY A 54 -3.79 15.37 0.93
N ASP A 55 -2.80 15.56 1.80
CA ASP A 55 -1.41 15.83 1.45
C ASP A 55 -0.78 14.71 0.60
N LEU A 56 -1.25 13.47 0.74
CA LEU A 56 -0.82 12.35 -0.11
C LEU A 56 -1.16 12.57 -1.59
N LEU A 57 -2.21 13.33 -1.93
CA LEU A 57 -2.57 13.67 -3.32
C LEU A 57 -1.68 14.77 -3.92
N ALA A 58 -0.84 15.43 -3.12
CA ALA A 58 0.22 16.29 -3.62
C ALA A 58 1.42 15.49 -4.15
N CYS A 59 1.54 14.21 -3.77
CA CYS A 59 2.67 13.36 -4.15
C CYS A 59 2.60 12.90 -5.61
N ARG A 60 3.67 12.25 -6.08
CA ARG A 60 3.62 11.51 -7.35
C ARG A 60 2.72 10.28 -7.18
N ILE A 61 2.00 9.89 -8.23
CA ILE A 61 1.18 8.67 -8.25
C ILE A 61 1.58 7.75 -9.40
N ILE A 62 1.68 6.46 -9.08
CA ILE A 62 1.77 5.37 -10.06
C ILE A 62 0.54 4.49 -9.88
N VAL A 63 -0.28 4.38 -10.92
CA VAL A 63 -1.44 3.48 -10.95
C VAL A 63 -1.11 2.29 -11.84
N VAL A 64 -1.02 1.11 -11.24
CA VAL A 64 -0.82 -0.14 -11.99
C VAL A 64 -2.19 -0.75 -12.30
N LEU A 65 -2.52 -0.77 -13.59
CA LEU A 65 -3.73 -1.36 -14.16
C LEU A 65 -3.42 -2.81 -14.57
N ASP A 66 -3.27 -3.70 -13.58
CA ASP A 66 -2.93 -5.11 -13.83
C ASP A 66 -4.07 -5.84 -14.57
N THR A 67 -3.72 -6.80 -15.42
CA THR A 67 -4.67 -7.43 -16.33
C THR A 67 -5.10 -8.84 -15.87
N PHE A 68 -5.87 -9.54 -16.69
CA PHE A 68 -6.27 -10.92 -16.50
C PHE A 68 -5.37 -11.90 -17.28
N GLU A 69 -5.40 -13.16 -16.89
CA GLU A 69 -4.60 -14.23 -17.52
C GLU A 69 -5.35 -14.91 -18.66
N ARG A 70 -6.69 -15.05 -18.55
CA ARG A 70 -7.51 -15.71 -19.57
C ARG A 70 -8.98 -15.28 -19.53
N VAL A 71 -9.65 -15.48 -20.65
CA VAL A 71 -11.10 -15.37 -20.79
C VAL A 71 -11.73 -16.76 -20.69
N GLY A 72 -12.84 -16.89 -19.99
CA GLY A 72 -13.61 -18.14 -19.91
C GLY A 72 -15.06 -17.89 -19.51
N GLU A 73 -15.87 -18.95 -19.49
CA GLU A 73 -17.33 -18.84 -19.28
C GLU A 73 -17.73 -18.23 -17.92
N VAL A 74 -16.92 -18.45 -16.88
CA VAL A 74 -17.20 -17.96 -15.52
C VAL A 74 -16.04 -17.14 -15.01
N ALA A 75 -16.33 -15.99 -14.41
CA ALA A 75 -15.34 -15.15 -13.74
C ALA A 75 -14.73 -15.87 -12.52
N ARG A 76 -13.39 -15.96 -12.50
CA ARG A 76 -12.60 -16.41 -11.34
C ARG A 76 -11.44 -15.43 -11.13
N LEU A 77 -11.77 -14.23 -10.65
CA LEU A 77 -10.84 -13.09 -10.57
C LEU A 77 -9.55 -13.40 -9.78
N LYS A 78 -9.65 -14.14 -8.67
CA LYS A 78 -8.46 -14.57 -7.89
C LYS A 78 -7.48 -15.43 -8.71
N LYS A 79 -8.00 -16.18 -9.70
CA LYS A 79 -7.23 -17.03 -10.62
C LYS A 79 -6.92 -16.33 -11.95
N GLY A 80 -7.18 -15.02 -12.06
CA GLY A 80 -6.93 -14.25 -13.28
C GLY A 80 -7.85 -14.59 -14.44
N GLN A 81 -9.06 -15.11 -14.19
CA GLN A 81 -10.01 -15.44 -15.25
C GLN A 81 -11.20 -14.48 -15.23
N VAL A 82 -11.53 -13.90 -16.39
CA VAL A 82 -12.69 -13.02 -16.62
C VAL A 82 -13.63 -13.64 -17.67
N THR A 83 -14.87 -13.14 -17.77
CA THR A 83 -15.75 -13.43 -18.91
C THR A 83 -15.40 -12.54 -20.09
N GLU A 84 -15.97 -12.82 -21.27
CA GLU A 84 -15.80 -11.97 -22.45
C GLU A 84 -16.35 -10.55 -22.21
N GLU A 85 -17.53 -10.44 -21.59
CA GLU A 85 -18.07 -9.13 -21.19
C GLU A 85 -17.17 -8.45 -20.15
N GLY A 86 -16.62 -9.21 -19.20
CA GLY A 86 -15.70 -8.70 -18.19
C GLY A 86 -14.39 -8.18 -18.79
N ALA A 87 -13.87 -8.83 -19.84
CA ALA A 87 -12.70 -8.36 -20.57
C ALA A 87 -12.99 -7.04 -21.30
N ALA A 88 -14.13 -6.95 -22.00
CA ALA A 88 -14.55 -5.71 -22.68
C ALA A 88 -14.82 -4.56 -21.70
N ALA A 89 -15.47 -4.86 -20.57
CA ALA A 89 -15.71 -3.89 -19.50
C ALA A 89 -14.40 -3.41 -18.87
N TYR A 90 -13.40 -4.27 -18.72
CA TYR A 90 -12.11 -3.88 -18.17
C TYR A 90 -11.33 -2.94 -19.09
N LEU A 91 -11.42 -3.10 -20.41
CA LEU A 91 -10.81 -2.14 -21.34
C LEU A 91 -11.36 -0.73 -21.15
N ARG A 92 -12.68 -0.60 -21.00
CA ARG A 92 -13.33 0.68 -20.68
C ARG A 92 -12.97 1.18 -19.29
N TYR A 93 -12.87 0.29 -18.31
CA TYR A 93 -12.45 0.63 -16.94
C TYR A 93 -11.08 1.32 -16.92
N LYS A 94 -10.09 0.82 -17.68
CA LYS A 94 -8.75 1.44 -17.72
C LYS A 94 -8.81 2.90 -18.15
N GLU A 95 -9.62 3.19 -19.17
CA GLU A 95 -9.81 4.56 -19.66
C GLU A 95 -10.53 5.43 -18.64
N ASN A 96 -11.60 4.92 -18.01
CA ASN A 96 -12.31 5.64 -16.95
C ASN A 96 -11.41 5.91 -15.73
N VAL A 97 -10.51 4.99 -15.37
CA VAL A 97 -9.54 5.18 -14.28
C VAL A 97 -8.53 6.26 -14.63
N LYS A 98 -8.04 6.31 -15.88
CA LYS A 98 -7.16 7.40 -16.32
C LYS A 98 -7.84 8.76 -16.14
N ASP A 99 -9.09 8.88 -16.59
CA ASP A 99 -9.88 10.11 -16.47
C ASP A 99 -10.09 10.50 -15.00
N LEU A 100 -10.48 9.54 -14.14
CA LEU A 100 -10.64 9.76 -12.71
C LEU A 100 -9.35 10.27 -12.05
N VAL A 101 -8.23 9.59 -12.29
CA VAL A 101 -6.96 9.91 -11.64
C VAL A 101 -6.44 11.26 -12.12
N LEU A 102 -6.51 11.54 -13.42
CA LEU A 102 -6.16 12.85 -13.97
C LEU A 102 -7.03 13.97 -13.38
N GLY A 103 -8.34 13.74 -13.21
CA GLY A 103 -9.23 14.69 -12.53
C GLY A 103 -8.89 14.89 -11.05
N VAL A 104 -8.50 13.83 -10.33
CA VAL A 104 -8.06 13.94 -8.92
C VAL A 104 -6.79 14.78 -8.77
N TYR A 105 -5.96 14.83 -9.81
CA TYR A 105 -4.67 15.55 -9.84
C TYR A 105 -4.72 16.89 -10.59
N ASP A 106 -5.93 17.41 -10.87
CA ASP A 106 -6.16 18.68 -11.58
C ASP A 106 -5.50 18.73 -12.98
N GLN A 107 -5.47 17.59 -13.68
CA GLN A 107 -4.92 17.45 -15.04
C GLN A 107 -5.93 16.82 -16.03
N PRO A 108 -7.19 17.29 -16.10
CA PRO A 108 -8.24 16.64 -16.90
C PRO A 108 -7.90 16.53 -18.39
N ASP A 109 -7.20 17.51 -18.95
CA ASP A 109 -6.76 17.52 -20.36
C ASP A 109 -5.45 16.76 -20.60
N GLY A 110 -4.83 16.23 -19.54
CA GLY A 110 -3.51 15.59 -19.60
C GLY A 110 -3.48 14.26 -20.36
N LYS A 111 -4.65 13.70 -20.71
CA LYS A 111 -4.78 12.39 -21.35
C LYS A 111 -4.20 12.36 -22.77
N ASP A 112 -4.47 13.40 -23.55
CA ASP A 112 -3.99 13.51 -24.94
C ASP A 112 -2.49 13.84 -25.02
N GLU A 113 -1.89 14.23 -23.89
CA GLU A 113 -0.49 14.64 -23.79
C GLU A 113 0.40 13.61 -23.07
N LEU A 114 -0.12 12.41 -22.78
CA LEU A 114 0.64 11.38 -22.08
C LEU A 114 1.83 10.89 -22.92
N ILE A 115 3.02 10.98 -22.33
CA ILE A 115 4.24 10.40 -22.89
C ILE A 115 4.21 8.90 -22.64
N GLN A 116 4.49 8.11 -23.69
CA GLN A 116 4.48 6.66 -23.61
C GLN A 116 5.88 6.07 -23.70
N GLU A 117 6.16 5.11 -22.84
CA GLU A 117 7.40 4.35 -22.77
C GLU A 117 7.08 2.86 -22.58
N GLN A 118 7.99 1.99 -23.00
CA GLN A 118 7.89 0.55 -22.72
C GLN A 118 8.92 0.12 -21.69
N GLY A 119 8.57 -0.88 -20.89
CA GLY A 119 9.48 -1.52 -19.96
C GLY A 119 9.20 -3.02 -19.83
N GLU A 120 10.05 -3.69 -19.05
CA GLU A 120 9.96 -5.13 -18.80
C GLU A 120 9.69 -5.41 -17.32
N ALA A 121 8.63 -6.17 -17.06
CA ALA A 121 8.29 -6.68 -15.75
C ALA A 121 8.69 -8.15 -15.67
N GLU A 122 9.71 -8.46 -14.88
CA GLU A 122 10.10 -9.84 -14.62
C GLU A 122 8.96 -10.60 -13.95
N TYR A 123 8.85 -11.88 -14.29
CA TYR A 123 8.01 -12.83 -13.57
C TYR A 123 8.66 -13.32 -12.30
N GLY A 124 7.79 -13.75 -11.39
CA GLY A 124 8.13 -14.61 -10.27
C GLY A 124 8.52 -16.02 -10.71
N TYR A 125 8.51 -16.95 -9.76
CA TYR A 125 8.42 -18.37 -10.12
C TYR A 125 7.07 -18.64 -10.81
N SER A 126 7.10 -19.03 -12.09
CA SER A 126 5.95 -19.56 -12.81
C SER A 126 6.07 -21.07 -12.83
N GLY A 127 5.32 -21.78 -11.99
CA GLY A 127 5.29 -23.25 -11.96
C GLY A 127 4.78 -23.92 -13.27
N ARG A 128 4.67 -23.17 -14.37
CA ARG A 128 4.36 -23.66 -15.71
C ARG A 128 5.64 -23.80 -16.53
N ALA A 129 5.94 -25.06 -16.83
CA ALA A 129 6.72 -25.62 -17.93
C ALA A 129 8.12 -25.07 -18.23
N VAL A 130 9.02 -26.03 -18.42
CA VAL A 130 10.36 -26.00 -19.01
C VAL A 130 10.43 -25.29 -20.39
N SER A 131 9.33 -24.75 -20.92
CA SER A 131 9.21 -24.14 -22.25
C SER A 131 8.97 -22.63 -22.28
N VAL A 132 8.92 -21.92 -21.15
CA VAL A 132 8.84 -20.45 -21.17
C VAL A 132 10.26 -19.89 -21.30
N THR A 133 10.65 -19.51 -22.51
CA THR A 133 11.99 -18.96 -22.82
C THR A 133 12.21 -17.54 -22.28
N THR A 134 11.15 -16.82 -21.88
CA THR A 134 11.21 -15.45 -21.36
C THR A 134 10.62 -15.34 -19.96
N ASN A 135 11.42 -14.88 -19.00
CA ASN A 135 11.04 -14.70 -17.59
C ASN A 135 10.47 -13.30 -17.31
N PHE A 136 9.89 -12.63 -18.32
CA PHE A 136 9.37 -11.27 -18.21
C PHE A 136 8.16 -11.07 -19.14
N THR A 137 7.44 -9.98 -18.91
CA THR A 137 6.40 -9.44 -19.80
C THR A 137 6.64 -7.97 -20.04
N THR A 138 6.25 -7.46 -21.20
CA THR A 138 6.32 -6.03 -21.48
C THR A 138 5.17 -5.30 -20.79
N TYR A 139 5.40 -4.06 -20.40
CA TYR A 139 4.37 -3.13 -19.98
C TYR A 139 4.55 -1.78 -20.66
N THR A 140 3.45 -1.06 -20.80
CA THR A 140 3.45 0.34 -21.22
C THR A 140 3.35 1.24 -20.00
N VAL A 141 4.17 2.28 -19.94
CA VAL A 141 4.00 3.41 -19.02
C VAL A 141 3.45 4.58 -19.81
N SER A 142 2.32 5.13 -19.38
CA SER A 142 1.82 6.42 -19.88
C SER A 142 1.92 7.44 -18.76
N ARG A 143 2.60 8.57 -18.99
CA ARG A 143 2.89 9.56 -17.94
C ARG A 143 2.65 10.99 -18.37
N THR A 144 2.26 11.83 -17.43
CA THR A 144 2.13 13.27 -17.64
C THR A 144 3.52 13.89 -17.83
N LYS A 145 3.60 15.05 -18.52
CA LYS A 145 4.88 15.72 -18.82
C LYS A 145 5.69 16.05 -17.57
N ASP A 146 5.02 16.42 -16.49
CA ASP A 146 5.64 16.69 -15.18
C ASP A 146 6.00 15.41 -14.39
N GLY A 147 5.58 14.25 -14.89
CA GLY A 147 5.81 12.96 -14.26
C GLY A 147 5.02 12.72 -12.97
N ARG A 148 4.05 13.59 -12.64
CA ARG A 148 3.27 13.49 -11.41
C ARG A 148 2.29 12.33 -11.43
N VAL A 149 1.70 12.02 -12.58
CA VAL A 149 0.80 10.88 -12.77
C VAL A 149 1.41 9.91 -13.77
N SER A 150 1.47 8.63 -13.39
CA SER A 150 1.93 7.54 -14.26
C SER A 150 0.96 6.37 -14.20
N PHE A 151 0.65 5.79 -15.37
CA PHE A 151 -0.14 4.58 -15.51
C PHE A 151 0.74 3.45 -16.04
N VAL A 152 0.71 2.30 -15.40
CA VAL A 152 1.45 1.10 -15.82
C VAL A 152 0.46 0.04 -16.26
N GLU A 153 0.56 -0.39 -17.51
CA GLU A 153 -0.32 -1.38 -18.14
C GLU A 153 0.51 -2.58 -18.63
N PRO A 154 0.61 -3.67 -17.86
CA PRO A 154 1.31 -4.87 -18.30
C PRO A 154 0.52 -5.62 -19.39
N SER A 155 1.23 -6.18 -20.36
CA SER A 155 0.62 -6.97 -21.44
C SER A 155 0.09 -8.33 -20.95
N GLU A 156 0.62 -8.82 -19.84
CA GLU A 156 0.16 -10.03 -19.17
C GLU A 156 -0.04 -9.82 -17.67
N ARG A 157 -0.95 -10.60 -17.07
CA ARG A 157 -1.27 -10.50 -15.64
C ARG A 157 -0.05 -10.73 -14.76
N LEU A 158 0.27 -9.76 -13.91
CA LEU A 158 1.34 -9.85 -12.91
C LEU A 158 0.82 -10.44 -11.59
N GLY A 159 -0.36 -10.01 -11.16
CA GLY A 159 -0.85 -10.14 -9.80
C GLY A 159 -0.29 -9.06 -8.87
N PHE A 160 -0.95 -8.88 -7.71
CA PHE A 160 -0.68 -7.79 -6.78
C PHE A 160 0.81 -7.62 -6.42
N GLY A 161 1.48 -8.68 -5.94
CA GLY A 161 2.87 -8.55 -5.49
C GLY A 161 3.84 -8.13 -6.60
N LEU A 162 3.66 -8.66 -7.81
CA LEU A 162 4.51 -8.30 -8.95
C LEU A 162 4.14 -6.94 -9.54
N ALA A 163 2.87 -6.53 -9.50
CA ALA A 163 2.43 -5.19 -9.86
C ALA A 163 3.11 -4.13 -8.96
N VAL A 164 3.13 -4.36 -7.63
CA VAL A 164 3.84 -3.50 -6.68
C VAL A 164 5.34 -3.44 -7.01
N ARG A 165 5.98 -4.58 -7.28
CA ARG A 165 7.41 -4.62 -7.68
C ARG A 165 7.69 -3.77 -8.92
N THR A 166 6.85 -3.89 -9.94
CA THR A 166 7.01 -3.12 -11.18
C THR A 166 6.94 -1.62 -10.89
N ALA A 167 5.97 -1.16 -10.12
CA ALA A 167 5.86 0.25 -9.73
C ALA A 167 7.05 0.72 -8.87
N LEU A 168 7.52 -0.10 -7.93
CA LEU A 168 8.69 0.22 -7.09
C LEU A 168 9.95 0.45 -7.93
N ARG A 169 10.14 -0.31 -9.01
CA ARG A 169 11.35 -0.21 -9.86
C ARG A 169 11.41 1.07 -10.71
N ILE A 170 10.27 1.70 -10.97
CA ILE A 170 10.20 2.97 -11.69
C ILE A 170 10.00 4.17 -10.74
N THR A 171 9.89 3.92 -9.43
CA THR A 171 9.75 4.96 -8.41
C THR A 171 11.10 5.66 -8.19
N ALA A 172 11.07 6.99 -8.20
CA ALA A 172 12.27 7.82 -7.94
C ALA A 172 12.38 8.28 -6.48
N THR A 173 11.30 8.20 -5.70
CA THR A 173 11.27 8.71 -4.33
C THR A 173 11.80 7.67 -3.33
N PRO A 174 12.45 8.12 -2.24
CA PRO A 174 13.01 7.23 -1.21
C PRO A 174 11.96 6.42 -0.45
N TYR A 175 10.71 6.90 -0.41
CA TYR A 175 9.59 6.21 0.22
C TYR A 175 8.41 6.05 -0.73
N VAL A 176 7.56 5.07 -0.39
CA VAL A 176 6.31 4.79 -1.08
C VAL A 176 5.16 4.64 -0.11
N TRP A 177 3.97 4.96 -0.60
CA TRP A 177 2.71 4.52 -0.02
C TRP A 177 2.08 3.49 -0.96
N ILE A 178 1.89 2.25 -0.50
CA ILE A 178 1.18 1.23 -1.30
C ILE A 178 -0.30 1.26 -0.94
N HIS A 179 -1.17 1.28 -1.95
CA HIS A 179 -2.62 1.26 -1.78
C HIS A 179 -3.27 0.25 -2.73
N GLN A 180 -4.12 -0.61 -2.19
CA GLN A 180 -4.96 -1.53 -2.95
C GLN A 180 -6.31 -0.88 -3.26
N HIS A 181 -6.86 -1.10 -4.45
CA HIS A 181 -8.06 -0.41 -4.94
C HIS A 181 -9.34 -0.54 -4.10
N ASP A 182 -9.38 -1.44 -3.10
CA ASP A 182 -10.57 -1.78 -2.32
C ASP A 182 -10.40 -1.52 -0.80
N TRP A 183 -9.44 -0.68 -0.43
CA TRP A 183 -9.28 -0.19 0.93
C TRP A 183 -9.60 1.30 1.02
N THR A 184 -10.52 1.67 1.91
CA THR A 184 -10.76 3.08 2.26
C THR A 184 -10.13 3.43 3.59
N LEU A 185 -9.68 4.67 3.69
CA LEU A 185 -9.28 5.28 4.95
C LEU A 185 -10.54 5.72 5.72
N VAL A 186 -10.55 5.51 7.03
CA VAL A 186 -11.70 5.88 7.89
C VAL A 186 -11.28 6.71 9.10
N HIS A 187 -10.01 7.08 9.16
CA HIS A 187 -9.45 7.95 10.19
C HIS A 187 -8.24 8.69 9.63
N ASP A 188 -8.05 9.92 10.07
CA ASP A 188 -6.88 10.75 9.78
C ASP A 188 -5.57 10.01 9.99
N VAL A 189 -4.66 10.15 9.01
CA VAL A 189 -3.33 9.57 9.02
C VAL A 189 -2.29 10.68 8.86
N PRO A 190 -1.39 10.89 9.84
CA PRO A 190 -0.38 11.94 9.78
C PRO A 190 0.79 11.54 8.87
N VAL A 191 0.62 11.62 7.55
CA VAL A 191 1.59 11.15 6.53
C VAL A 191 2.96 11.81 6.66
N ALA A 192 3.04 13.15 6.63
CA ALA A 192 4.32 13.86 6.75
C ALA A 192 5.05 13.63 8.09
N PRO A 193 4.35 13.64 9.26
CA PRO A 193 4.95 13.22 10.52
C PRO A 193 5.44 11.76 10.54
N MET A 194 4.69 10.81 9.96
CA MET A 194 5.14 9.41 9.84
C MET A 194 6.43 9.30 9.04
N LEU A 195 6.52 10.04 7.93
CA LEU A 195 7.69 10.05 7.07
C LEU A 195 8.92 10.60 7.80
N ASP A 196 8.75 11.65 8.62
CA ASP A 196 9.85 12.18 9.45
C ASP A 196 10.36 11.15 10.47
N VAL A 197 9.43 10.39 11.06
CA VAL A 197 9.79 9.28 11.95
C VAL A 197 10.57 8.21 11.19
N MET A 198 10.16 7.86 9.97
CA MET A 198 10.90 6.91 9.13
C MET A 198 12.31 7.40 8.82
N GLU A 199 12.46 8.64 8.36
CA GLU A 199 13.74 9.25 8.03
C GLU A 199 14.68 9.32 9.24
N THR A 200 14.18 9.81 10.37
CA THR A 200 14.97 9.98 11.60
C THR A 200 15.44 8.65 12.18
N ASN A 201 14.67 7.58 12.01
CA ASN A 201 14.96 6.27 12.59
C ASN A 201 15.44 5.26 11.52
N ASP A 202 15.77 5.70 10.30
CA ASP A 202 16.14 4.78 9.22
C ASP A 202 17.41 3.99 9.54
N ALA A 203 18.37 4.63 10.20
CA ALA A 203 19.67 4.07 10.59
C ALA A 203 19.72 3.53 12.03
N ASP A 204 18.61 3.52 12.77
CA ASP A 204 18.56 2.94 14.12
C ASP A 204 18.80 1.42 14.05
N GLU A 205 19.81 0.91 14.77
CA GLU A 205 20.15 -0.52 14.76
C GLU A 205 19.14 -1.37 15.56
N GLU A 206 18.53 -0.80 16.59
CA GLU A 206 17.60 -1.50 17.47
C GLU A 206 16.15 -1.35 17.00
N GLY A 207 15.79 -0.18 16.50
CA GLY A 207 14.43 0.25 16.21
C GLY A 207 14.20 0.82 14.80
N PRO A 208 14.77 0.27 13.71
CA PRO A 208 14.66 0.90 12.40
C PRO A 208 13.19 0.96 11.95
N VAL A 209 12.75 2.12 11.44
CA VAL A 209 11.38 2.33 10.97
C VAL A 209 11.35 2.28 9.44
N LYS A 210 11.28 1.06 8.89
CA LYS A 210 11.36 0.83 7.43
C LYS A 210 10.01 0.65 6.76
N TYR A 211 8.99 0.33 7.54
CA TYR A 211 7.64 0.01 7.09
C TYR A 211 6.62 0.35 8.18
N ILE A 212 5.52 1.04 7.82
CA ILE A 212 4.41 1.38 8.71
C ILE A 212 3.10 0.93 8.05
N CYS A 213 2.46 -0.09 8.62
CA CYS A 213 1.13 -0.54 8.20
C CYS A 213 0.02 0.22 8.93
N LEU A 214 -1.10 0.44 8.25
CA LEU A 214 -2.30 0.97 8.88
C LEU A 214 -3.19 -0.14 9.46
N PRO A 215 -3.83 0.09 10.63
CA PRO A 215 -4.65 -0.91 11.28
C PRO A 215 -6.00 -1.08 10.57
N SER A 216 -6.31 -2.33 10.22
CA SER A 216 -7.67 -2.78 9.92
C SER A 216 -8.29 -3.50 11.13
N VAL A 217 -9.55 -3.94 11.02
CA VAL A 217 -10.34 -4.50 12.13
C VAL A 217 -9.60 -5.62 12.88
N ARG A 218 -8.90 -6.51 12.16
CA ARG A 218 -8.17 -7.65 12.76
C ARG A 218 -6.84 -7.27 13.42
N MET A 219 -6.44 -6.01 13.32
CA MET A 219 -5.19 -5.47 13.85
C MET A 219 -5.43 -4.54 15.05
N LEU A 220 -6.69 -4.37 15.45
CA LEU A 220 -7.01 -3.67 16.69
C LEU A 220 -6.42 -4.44 17.87
N GLN A 221 -5.87 -3.70 18.83
CA GLN A 221 -5.21 -4.23 20.01
C GLN A 221 -4.09 -5.22 19.68
N TYR A 222 -3.43 -5.09 18.52
CA TYR A 222 -2.40 -6.03 18.07
C TYR A 222 -1.32 -6.32 19.13
N ALA A 223 -0.86 -5.29 19.85
CA ALA A 223 0.16 -5.44 20.91
C ALA A 223 -0.31 -6.33 22.08
N GLU A 224 -1.62 -6.45 22.29
CA GLU A 224 -2.27 -7.26 23.32
C GLU A 224 -2.73 -8.63 22.78
N SER A 225 -2.61 -8.86 21.48
CA SER A 225 -3.05 -10.10 20.84
C SER A 225 -2.14 -11.29 21.14
N ALA A 226 -2.66 -12.50 20.97
CA ALA A 226 -1.91 -13.75 21.05
C ALA A 226 -0.66 -13.77 20.14
N HIS A 227 -0.69 -13.06 19.01
CA HIS A 227 0.45 -12.97 18.09
C HIS A 227 1.69 -12.36 18.73
N VAL A 228 1.51 -11.54 19.78
CA VAL A 228 2.57 -10.93 20.58
C VAL A 228 2.68 -11.64 21.92
N GLN A 229 1.55 -11.79 22.61
CA GLN A 229 1.51 -12.18 24.01
C GLN A 229 1.90 -13.64 24.26
N GLU A 230 1.87 -14.54 23.27
CA GLU A 230 2.32 -15.91 23.46
C GLU A 230 3.84 -16.08 23.40
N PHE A 231 4.59 -15.07 22.90
CA PHE A 231 6.02 -15.16 22.64
C PHE A 231 6.80 -14.22 23.56
N PRO A 232 7.51 -14.71 24.59
CA PRO A 232 8.17 -13.87 25.59
C PRO A 232 9.08 -12.78 25.03
N HIS A 233 9.88 -13.10 24.00
CA HIS A 233 10.78 -12.13 23.38
C HIS A 233 10.03 -11.07 22.55
N LEU A 234 8.91 -11.41 21.90
CA LEU A 234 8.09 -10.42 21.18
C LEU A 234 7.37 -9.49 22.14
N ARG A 235 6.89 -10.01 23.29
CA ARG A 235 6.36 -9.18 24.38
C ARG A 235 7.40 -8.19 24.87
N ALA A 236 8.61 -8.67 25.18
CA ALA A 236 9.70 -7.83 25.65
C ALA A 236 10.09 -6.76 24.62
N LEU A 237 10.19 -7.13 23.34
CA LEU A 237 10.47 -6.20 22.25
C LEU A 237 9.36 -5.16 22.08
N THR A 238 8.09 -5.58 22.15
CA THR A 238 6.94 -4.68 22.09
C THR A 238 6.95 -3.70 23.25
N ALA A 239 7.21 -4.16 24.48
CA ALA A 239 7.33 -3.31 25.66
C ALA A 239 8.49 -2.31 25.54
N LYS A 240 9.61 -2.72 24.92
CA LYS A 240 10.79 -1.86 24.70
C LYS A 240 10.53 -0.77 23.65
N LEU A 241 9.90 -1.13 22.53
CA LEU A 241 9.87 -0.27 21.33
C LEU A 241 8.55 0.45 21.09
N LYS A 242 7.41 -0.04 21.62
CA LYS A 242 6.11 0.62 21.47
C LYS A 242 6.15 1.98 22.16
N ARG A 243 5.96 3.07 21.41
CA ARG A 243 6.00 4.43 21.93
C ARG A 243 5.27 5.42 21.02
N GLU A 244 5.06 6.62 21.54
CA GLU A 244 4.64 7.78 20.75
C GLU A 244 5.88 8.53 20.27
N PHE A 245 6.10 8.55 18.96
CA PHE A 245 7.17 9.32 18.37
C PHE A 245 6.73 10.78 18.20
N VAL A 246 7.64 11.72 18.45
CA VAL A 246 7.42 13.15 18.23
C VAL A 246 8.48 13.63 17.23
N PRO A 247 8.12 13.70 15.93
CA PRO A 247 9.03 14.16 14.90
C PRO A 247 9.44 15.62 15.09
N GLN A 248 10.71 15.95 14.85
CA GLN A 248 11.24 17.30 15.08
C GLN A 248 10.55 18.34 14.19
N SER A 249 10.19 17.95 12.96
CA SER A 249 9.49 18.86 12.03
C SER A 249 8.01 19.07 12.37
N HIS A 250 7.44 18.24 13.25
CA HIS A 250 6.04 18.34 13.69
C HIS A 250 5.92 18.12 15.21
N PRO A 251 6.43 19.05 16.05
CA PRO A 251 6.58 18.84 17.49
C PRO A 251 5.26 18.70 18.25
N THR A 252 4.14 19.11 17.64
CA THR A 252 2.79 19.00 18.22
C THR A 252 2.07 17.71 17.82
N THR A 253 2.62 16.93 16.88
CA THR A 253 1.97 15.73 16.35
C THR A 253 2.65 14.49 16.89
N LYS A 254 1.86 13.57 17.44
CA LYS A 254 2.34 12.29 17.92
C LYS A 254 2.08 11.20 16.89
N VAL A 255 3.08 10.37 16.65
CA VAL A 255 2.98 9.19 15.79
C VAL A 255 3.13 7.94 16.67
N PRO A 256 2.04 7.39 17.23
CA PRO A 256 2.08 6.15 17.99
C PRO A 256 2.40 4.96 17.08
N LEU A 257 3.49 4.26 17.36
CA LEU A 257 3.86 3.03 16.65
C LEU A 257 4.06 1.88 17.64
N THR A 258 3.71 0.68 17.20
CA THR A 258 4.06 -0.58 17.89
C THR A 258 4.79 -1.50 16.91
N PRO A 259 5.78 -2.30 17.36
CA PRO A 259 6.35 -3.35 16.52
C PRO A 259 5.26 -4.27 15.99
N MET A 260 5.39 -4.65 14.72
CA MET A 260 4.53 -5.62 14.06
C MET A 260 5.33 -6.80 13.56
N PHE A 261 4.81 -8.01 13.75
CA PHE A 261 5.51 -9.27 13.47
C PHE A 261 5.02 -9.95 12.19
N PHE A 262 4.65 -9.15 11.19
CA PHE A 262 4.17 -9.61 9.90
C PHE A 262 4.33 -8.50 8.85
N TRP A 263 4.53 -8.85 7.57
CA TRP A 263 4.48 -7.90 6.45
C TRP A 263 3.12 -8.02 5.75
N HIS A 264 2.32 -6.97 5.78
CA HIS A 264 0.97 -6.96 5.19
C HIS A 264 0.91 -6.23 3.84
N ASP A 265 -0.12 -6.59 3.07
CA ASP A 265 -0.42 -6.01 1.74
C ASP A 265 -1.39 -4.83 1.81
N LYS A 266 -1.99 -4.64 2.99
CA LYS A 266 -2.89 -3.54 3.33
C LYS A 266 -2.18 -2.20 3.16
N PRO A 267 -2.90 -1.07 2.98
CA PRO A 267 -2.26 0.23 2.84
C PRO A 267 -1.18 0.51 3.88
N HIS A 268 -0.01 0.90 3.39
CA HIS A 268 1.20 1.07 4.20
C HIS A 268 2.19 2.03 3.56
N MET A 269 3.05 2.62 4.40
CA MET A 269 4.22 3.38 3.99
C MET A 269 5.49 2.54 4.15
N ALA A 270 6.44 2.64 3.22
CA ALA A 270 7.69 1.89 3.28
C ALA A 270 8.87 2.62 2.62
N SER A 271 10.08 2.37 3.09
CA SER A 271 11.31 2.73 2.37
C SER A 271 11.41 1.93 1.08
N THR A 272 11.55 2.62 -0.07
CA THR A 272 11.58 2.02 -1.41
C THR A 272 12.72 1.00 -1.53
N GLN A 273 13.93 1.38 -1.10
CA GLN A 273 15.11 0.52 -1.16
C GLN A 273 14.98 -0.70 -0.24
N HIS A 274 14.45 -0.52 0.97
CA HIS A 274 14.20 -1.63 1.89
C HIS A 274 13.14 -2.58 1.35
N TYR A 275 12.08 -2.06 0.75
CA TYR A 275 11.03 -2.85 0.12
C TYR A 275 11.61 -3.74 -0.99
N LEU A 276 12.35 -3.14 -1.93
CA LEU A 276 12.97 -3.88 -3.02
C LEU A 276 13.96 -4.94 -2.49
N SER A 277 14.83 -4.59 -1.55
CA SER A 277 15.87 -5.50 -1.05
C SER A 277 15.35 -6.59 -0.10
N ARG A 278 14.28 -6.35 0.66
CA ARG A 278 13.74 -7.32 1.64
C ARG A 278 12.60 -8.15 1.09
N VAL A 279 11.67 -7.53 0.38
CA VAL A 279 10.50 -8.23 -0.17
C VAL A 279 10.84 -8.85 -1.52
N PHE A 280 11.62 -8.15 -2.35
CA PHE A 280 11.96 -8.58 -3.71
C PHE A 280 13.47 -8.77 -3.95
N PRO A 281 14.22 -9.46 -3.05
CA PRO A 281 15.68 -9.59 -3.18
C PRO A 281 16.12 -10.27 -4.48
N THR A 282 15.26 -11.11 -5.04
CA THR A 282 15.47 -11.79 -6.32
C THR A 282 14.15 -11.87 -7.07
N ARG A 283 14.21 -12.15 -8.38
CA ARG A 283 13.00 -12.36 -9.19
C ARG A 283 12.08 -13.44 -8.62
N LEU A 284 12.64 -14.47 -7.96
CA LEU A 284 11.94 -15.64 -7.42
C LEU A 284 11.31 -15.41 -6.05
N ALA A 285 11.47 -14.24 -5.44
CA ALA A 285 10.99 -13.98 -4.08
C ALA A 285 9.47 -14.14 -3.93
N ILE A 286 8.70 -13.82 -4.97
CA ILE A 286 7.24 -13.92 -5.00
C ILE A 286 6.78 -14.63 -6.28
N PRO A 287 5.94 -15.66 -6.19
CA PRO A 287 5.33 -16.30 -7.36
C PRO A 287 4.37 -15.37 -8.11
N ARG A 288 4.18 -15.60 -9.41
CA ARG A 288 3.18 -14.88 -10.22
C ARG A 288 1.78 -15.06 -9.61
N GLY A 289 1.03 -13.97 -9.47
CA GLY A 289 -0.32 -14.00 -8.91
C GLY A 289 -0.42 -14.08 -7.38
N ALA A 290 0.71 -14.21 -6.66
CA ALA A 290 0.71 -14.29 -5.20
C ALA A 290 0.61 -12.91 -4.53
N PHE A 291 0.03 -12.90 -3.33
CA PHE A 291 0.09 -11.77 -2.41
C PHE A 291 1.45 -11.75 -1.69
N ILE A 292 1.90 -10.56 -1.33
CA ILE A 292 3.15 -10.38 -0.58
C ILE A 292 2.99 -11.00 0.81
N GLU A 293 1.83 -10.83 1.45
CA GLU A 293 1.56 -11.38 2.78
C GLU A 293 1.56 -12.91 2.83
N ASP A 294 1.02 -13.55 1.79
CA ASP A 294 0.94 -15.02 1.68
C ASP A 294 2.33 -15.68 1.58
N THR A 295 3.37 -14.93 1.22
CA THR A 295 4.73 -15.44 1.02
C THR A 295 5.72 -14.77 1.96
N ILE A 296 5.96 -13.48 1.73
CA ILE A 296 6.92 -12.66 2.47
C ILE A 296 6.40 -12.37 3.87
N GLY A 297 5.10 -12.13 4.06
CA GLY A 297 4.52 -11.90 5.38
C GLY A 297 4.77 -13.08 6.33
N HIS A 298 4.51 -14.31 5.85
CA HIS A 298 4.82 -15.52 6.60
C HIS A 298 6.31 -15.71 6.85
N ARG A 299 7.16 -15.52 5.83
CA ARG A 299 8.63 -15.60 6.01
C ARG A 299 9.12 -14.60 7.06
N ALA A 300 8.64 -13.37 7.00
CA ALA A 300 8.99 -12.30 7.93
C ALA A 300 8.59 -12.68 9.35
N ARG A 301 7.34 -13.14 9.53
CA ARG A 301 6.84 -13.61 10.82
C ARG A 301 7.68 -14.73 11.39
N THR A 302 8.01 -15.76 10.60
CA THR A 302 8.87 -16.87 11.04
C THR A 302 10.23 -16.34 11.52
N GLN A 303 10.91 -15.50 10.73
CA GLN A 303 12.20 -14.93 11.13
C GLN A 303 12.13 -14.06 12.39
N MET A 304 11.07 -13.27 12.55
CA MET A 304 10.88 -12.44 13.75
C MET A 304 10.59 -13.29 14.99
N LYS A 305 9.71 -14.29 14.86
CA LYS A 305 9.29 -15.16 15.96
C LYS A 305 10.35 -16.17 16.40
N GLU A 306 11.11 -16.72 15.45
CA GLU A 306 11.98 -17.87 15.73
C GLU A 306 13.44 -17.48 15.81
N GLN A 307 13.83 -16.39 15.14
CA GLN A 307 15.23 -15.96 15.01
C GLN A 307 15.47 -14.58 15.63
N GLY A 308 14.44 -13.92 16.17
CA GLY A 308 14.55 -12.59 16.77
C GLY A 308 14.91 -11.47 15.78
N MET A 309 14.80 -11.71 14.47
CA MET A 309 15.28 -10.80 13.42
C MET A 309 14.30 -9.65 13.12
N TRP A 310 13.67 -9.04 14.13
CA TRP A 310 12.70 -7.96 13.89
C TRP A 310 13.33 -6.71 13.28
N SER A 311 14.51 -6.27 13.74
CA SER A 311 15.20 -5.09 13.20
C SER A 311 15.57 -5.25 11.72
N ARG A 312 15.78 -6.49 11.24
CA ARG A 312 15.99 -6.81 9.83
C ARG A 312 14.79 -6.40 8.95
N TRP A 313 13.58 -6.48 9.51
CA TRP A 313 12.33 -6.16 8.83
C TRP A 313 11.89 -4.73 9.10
N GLY A 314 12.07 -4.22 10.33
CA GLY A 314 11.69 -2.86 10.71
C GLY A 314 10.19 -2.59 10.48
N CYS A 315 9.36 -3.60 10.75
CA CYS A 315 7.92 -3.55 10.51
C CYS A 315 7.19 -2.95 11.73
N TRP A 316 6.51 -1.84 11.49
CA TRP A 316 5.70 -1.14 12.48
C TRP A 316 4.23 -1.12 12.08
N LEU A 317 3.37 -1.04 13.08
CA LEU A 317 1.95 -0.78 12.94
C LEU A 317 1.67 0.62 13.50
N PHE A 318 0.99 1.46 12.71
CA PHE A 318 0.42 2.68 13.24
C PHE A 318 -0.63 2.34 14.29
N TYR A 319 -0.47 2.86 15.50
CA TYR A 319 -1.18 2.37 16.69
C TYR A 319 -1.97 3.44 17.43
N PRO A 320 -2.81 4.23 16.73
CA PRO A 320 -3.57 5.31 17.34
C PRO A 320 -4.58 4.79 18.37
N GLY A 321 -4.89 5.62 19.37
CA GLY A 321 -5.82 5.25 20.44
C GLY A 321 -5.42 3.98 21.18
N GLN A 322 -4.12 3.70 21.32
CA GLN A 322 -3.58 2.46 21.88
C GLN A 322 -4.07 1.20 21.12
N GLY A 323 -4.24 1.32 19.80
CA GLY A 323 -4.68 0.24 18.93
C GLY A 323 -6.18 0.01 18.92
N ARG A 324 -6.99 0.92 19.49
CA ARG A 324 -8.46 0.82 19.47
C ARG A 324 -9.09 1.54 18.28
N GLN A 325 -8.30 2.28 17.52
CA GLN A 325 -8.77 3.10 16.44
C GLN A 325 -8.48 2.44 15.10
N LEU A 326 -9.55 2.28 14.31
CA LEU A 326 -9.51 1.71 12.98
C LEU A 326 -9.08 2.79 11.97
N CYS A 327 -8.12 2.48 11.10
CA CYS A 327 -7.74 3.36 10.00
C CYS A 327 -8.23 2.86 8.65
N LEU A 328 -8.44 1.55 8.51
CA LEU A 328 -8.77 0.92 7.23
C LEU A 328 -10.11 0.17 7.24
N ARG A 329 -10.89 0.34 6.18
CA ARG A 329 -12.07 -0.49 5.88
C ARG A 329 -11.96 -1.10 4.49
N HIS A 330 -12.18 -2.41 4.43
CA HIS A 330 -12.18 -3.16 3.17
C HIS A 330 -13.55 -3.03 2.51
N LEU A 331 -13.58 -2.71 1.22
CA LEU A 331 -14.79 -2.67 0.40
C LEU A 331 -15.10 -4.02 -0.27
N ASP A 332 -14.19 -5.00 -0.22
CA ASP A 332 -14.34 -6.31 -0.87
C ASP A 332 -14.55 -6.15 -2.37
N GLY A 333 -13.54 -5.59 -3.05
CA GLY A 333 -13.62 -5.24 -4.48
C GLY A 333 -13.96 -6.42 -5.40
N ARG A 334 -13.82 -7.67 -4.93
CA ARG A 334 -14.20 -8.89 -5.65
C ARG A 334 -15.67 -9.24 -5.55
N ARG A 335 -16.38 -8.66 -4.58
CA ARG A 335 -17.83 -8.79 -4.40
C ARG A 335 -18.57 -7.50 -4.65
N TRP A 336 -17.88 -6.36 -4.59
CA TRP A 336 -18.44 -5.04 -4.79
C TRP A 336 -19.07 -4.92 -6.19
N ARG A 337 -20.38 -4.62 -6.20
CA ARG A 337 -21.18 -4.43 -7.43
C ARG A 337 -21.62 -2.98 -7.65
N GLY A 338 -21.09 -2.05 -6.87
CA GLY A 338 -21.48 -0.64 -6.87
C GLY A 338 -22.15 -0.21 -5.57
N ALA A 339 -22.19 1.09 -5.31
CA ALA A 339 -22.70 1.65 -4.06
C ALA A 339 -24.19 1.30 -3.81
N GLU A 340 -25.02 1.33 -4.85
CA GLU A 340 -26.46 0.99 -4.76
C GLU A 340 -26.68 -0.47 -4.35
N ALA A 341 -25.94 -1.40 -4.98
CA ALA A 341 -26.05 -2.82 -4.68
C ALA A 341 -25.62 -3.15 -3.23
N GLU A 342 -24.63 -2.42 -2.71
CA GLU A 342 -24.15 -2.56 -1.34
C GLU A 342 -25.12 -1.97 -0.31
N MET A 343 -25.77 -0.85 -0.63
CA MET A 343 -26.85 -0.30 0.20
C MET A 343 -28.02 -1.27 0.29
N ALA A 344 -28.47 -1.83 -0.84
CA ALA A 344 -29.54 -2.83 -0.87
C ALA A 344 -29.18 -4.09 -0.05
N MET A 345 -27.95 -4.62 -0.18
CA MET A 345 -27.49 -5.75 0.63
C MET A 345 -27.43 -5.43 2.13
N ARG A 346 -26.97 -4.23 2.51
CA ARG A 346 -26.94 -3.80 3.92
C ARG A 346 -28.34 -3.65 4.51
N GLU A 347 -29.30 -3.16 3.73
CA GLU A 347 -30.70 -3.07 4.16
C GLU A 347 -31.30 -4.44 4.37
N ILE A 348 -31.10 -5.38 3.43
CA ILE A 348 -31.52 -6.78 3.57
C ILE A 348 -30.91 -7.40 4.83
N TYR A 349 -29.61 -7.21 5.06
CA TYR A 349 -28.93 -7.77 6.24
C TYR A 349 -29.42 -7.14 7.56
N ARG A 350 -29.65 -5.82 7.58
CA ARG A 350 -30.23 -5.13 8.75
C ARG A 350 -31.64 -5.63 9.06
N GLN A 351 -32.44 -5.88 8.02
CA GLN A 351 -33.80 -6.40 8.17
C GLN A 351 -33.78 -7.84 8.69
N GLY A 352 -32.94 -8.71 8.12
CA GLY A 352 -32.77 -10.08 8.63
C GLY A 352 -32.28 -10.14 10.08
N ASN A 353 -31.36 -9.26 10.49
CA ASN A 353 -30.89 -9.20 11.87
C ASN A 353 -31.97 -8.70 12.83
N ARG A 354 -32.81 -7.72 12.43
CA ARG A 354 -33.96 -7.28 13.24
C ARG A 354 -34.99 -8.39 13.42
N GLU A 355 -35.27 -9.14 12.37
CA GLU A 355 -36.20 -10.28 12.42
C GLU A 355 -35.67 -11.44 13.28
N THR A 356 -34.36 -11.66 13.28
CA THR A 356 -33.73 -12.67 14.15
C THR A 356 -33.77 -12.24 15.62
N GLN A 357 -33.55 -10.95 15.89
CA GLN A 357 -33.57 -10.40 17.24
C GLN A 357 -34.97 -10.37 17.87
N ILE A 358 -36.03 -10.26 17.05
CA ILE A 358 -37.43 -10.35 17.49
C ILE A 358 -37.80 -11.79 17.86
N LYS A 359 -37.28 -12.79 17.14
CA LYS A 359 -37.54 -14.22 17.40
C LYS A 359 -36.84 -14.78 18.63
N ASP A 360 -35.78 -14.13 19.11
CA ASP A 360 -35.07 -14.51 20.34
C ASP A 360 -35.66 -13.83 21.59
N THR A 361 -36.69 -12.98 21.43
CA THR A 361 -37.40 -12.28 22.52
C THR A 361 -38.82 -12.77 22.79
N ASP A 362 -39.30 -13.74 22.01
CA ASP A 362 -40.52 -14.54 22.26
C ASP A 362 -40.13 -15.93 22.77
#